data_AF-A0A2S8RF00-F1
#
_entry.id   AF-A0A2S8RF00-F1
#
_cell.length_a   1.000
_cell.length_b   1.000
_cell.length_c   1.000
_cell.angle_alpha   90.00
_cell.angle_beta   90.00
_cell.angle_gamma   90.00
#
_symmetry.space_group_name_H-M   'P 1'
#
loop_
_entity.id
_entity.type
_entity.pdbx_description
1 polymer ?
#
loop_
_entity_poly.entity_id
_entity_poly.type
_entity_poly.pdbx_seq_one_letter_code
_entity_poly.pdbx_strand_id
1 'polypeptide(L)'
;MEDVVILVIKDIIKDMEVCTCEKCSLDIAAIALNTLPPKYIVSEKGELYSRIDALRQQFEVDVMTAVTKAASIVKNNPRHE
;
A
#
# COMPACT_ATOMS: atom_id res chain seq x y z
N MET A 1 4.27 7.77 -2.57
CA MET A 1 4.07 6.66 -1.60
C MET A 1 2.78 5.93 -1.93
N GLU A 2 1.68 6.67 -2.05
CA GLU A 2 0.38 6.16 -2.50
C GLU A 2 0.46 5.35 -3.82
N ASP A 3 1.14 5.89 -4.85
CA ASP A 3 1.30 5.17 -6.12
C ASP A 3 1.96 3.79 -5.95
N VAL A 4 2.98 3.71 -5.09
CA VAL A 4 3.69 2.45 -4.81
C VAL A 4 2.78 1.46 -4.09
N VAL A 5 2.00 1.93 -3.11
CA VAL A 5 1.02 1.10 -2.42
C VAL A 5 -0.02 0.56 -3.39
N ILE A 6 -0.55 1.38 -4.29
CA ILE A 6 -1.54 0.96 -5.30
C ILE A 6 -0.95 -0.08 -6.27
N LEU A 7 0.31 0.08 -6.68
CA LEU A 7 1.00 -0.91 -7.53
C LEU A 7 1.13 -2.26 -6.80
N VAL A 8 1.59 -2.24 -5.56
CA VAL A 8 1.78 -3.45 -4.75
C VAL A 8 0.45 -4.15 -4.43
N ILE A 9 -0.62 -3.38 -4.20
CA ILE A 9 -1.98 -3.91 -4.02
C ILE A 9 -2.40 -4.75 -5.23
N LYS A 10 -2.16 -4.26 -6.46
CA LYS A 10 -2.53 -4.98 -7.68
C LYS A 10 -1.80 -6.31 -7.82
N ASP A 11 -0.59 -6.42 -7.30
CA ASP A 11 0.18 -7.67 -7.37
C ASP A 11 -0.21 -8.64 -6.27
N ILE A 12 -0.33 -8.17 -5.02
CA ILE A 12 -0.66 -9.02 -3.87
C ILE A 12 -2.10 -9.57 -3.94
N ILE A 13 -3.06 -8.76 -4.40
CA ILE A 13 -4.46 -9.18 -4.47
C ILE A 13 -4.66 -10.32 -5.48
N LYS A 14 -3.82 -10.47 -6.51
CA LYS A 14 -3.94 -11.57 -7.49
C LYS A 14 -3.79 -12.95 -6.83
N ASP A 15 -2.91 -13.02 -5.83
CA ASP A 15 -2.59 -14.26 -5.13
C ASP A 15 -3.44 -14.45 -3.86
N MET A 16 -4.32 -13.51 -3.55
CA MET A 16 -5.21 -13.54 -2.38
C MET A 16 -6.67 -13.59 -2.81
N GLU A 17 -7.46 -14.46 -2.19
CA GLU A 17 -8.93 -14.49 -2.42
C GLU A 17 -9.64 -13.33 -1.68
N VAL A 18 -9.30 -12.08 -2.01
CA VAL A 18 -9.91 -10.86 -1.45
C VAL A 18 -10.75 -10.18 -2.54
N CYS A 19 -11.81 -9.47 -2.13
CA CYS A 19 -12.63 -8.72 -3.07
C CYS A 19 -11.81 -7.62 -3.77
N THR A 20 -11.95 -7.53 -5.09
CA THR A 20 -11.20 -6.58 -5.94
C THR A 20 -12.02 -5.37 -6.36
N CYS A 21 -13.16 -5.10 -5.71
CA CYS A 21 -13.93 -3.90 -6.02
C CYS A 21 -13.16 -2.63 -5.61
N GLU A 22 -13.56 -1.49 -6.16
CA GLU A 22 -12.89 -0.21 -5.89
C GLU A 22 -12.89 0.11 -4.38
N LYS A 23 -14.02 -0.09 -3.70
CA LYS A 23 -14.16 0.17 -2.27
C LYS A 23 -13.20 -0.67 -1.42
N CYS A 24 -13.09 -1.98 -1.69
CA CYS A 24 -12.15 -2.85 -0.99
C CYS A 24 -10.69 -2.48 -1.30
N SER A 25 -10.39 -2.12 -2.54
CA SER A 25 -9.03 -1.69 -2.93
C SER A 25 -8.62 -0.41 -2.20
N LEU A 26 -9.54 0.54 -2.08
CA LEU A 26 -9.35 1.79 -1.35
C LEU A 26 -9.22 1.56 0.17
N ASP A 27 -10.02 0.66 0.75
CA ASP A 27 -9.90 0.28 2.16
C ASP A 27 -8.51 -0.34 2.45
N ILE A 28 -8.03 -1.22 1.58
CA ILE A 28 -6.69 -1.82 1.70
C ILE A 28 -5.61 -0.73 1.62
N ALA A 29 -5.71 0.18 0.66
CA ALA A 29 -4.77 1.29 0.51
C ALA A 29 -4.76 2.19 1.75
N ALA A 30 -5.93 2.56 2.28
CA ALA A 30 -6.06 3.40 3.45
C ALA A 30 -5.44 2.76 4.69
N ILE A 31 -5.72 1.47 4.94
CA ILE A 31 -5.14 0.74 6.08
C ILE A 31 -3.62 0.62 5.93
N ALA A 32 -3.12 0.31 4.73
CA ALA A 32 -1.68 0.20 4.47
C ALA A 32 -0.96 1.54 4.67
N LEU A 33 -1.48 2.63 4.10
CA LEU A 33 -0.90 3.97 4.22
C LEU A 33 -0.90 4.47 5.67
N ASN A 34 -1.95 4.20 6.44
CA ASN A 34 -2.02 4.54 7.85
C ASN A 34 -1.05 3.73 8.74
N THR A 35 -0.57 2.59 8.24
CA THR A 35 0.40 1.73 8.95
C THR A 35 1.85 2.11 8.63
N LEU A 36 2.09 2.65 7.43
CA LEU A 36 3.42 3.01 6.96
C LEU A 36 3.86 4.38 7.52
N PRO A 37 5.17 4.58 7.77
CA PRO A 37 5.67 5.87 8.22
C PRO A 37 5.43 6.93 7.13
N PRO A 38 4.77 8.07 7.45
CA PRO A 38 4.47 9.07 6.45
C PRO A 38 5.75 9.70 5.91
N LYS A 39 5.86 9.81 4.59
CA LYS A 39 6.94 10.54 3.92
C LYS A 39 6.34 11.73 3.15
N TYR A 40 6.14 12.84 3.86
CA TYR A 40 5.70 14.10 3.24
C TYR A 40 6.89 14.89 2.73
N ILE A 41 6.81 15.32 1.48
CA ILE A 41 7.86 16.09 0.82
C ILE A 41 7.24 17.32 0.18
N VAL A 42 7.88 18.47 0.36
CA VAL A 42 7.45 19.77 -0.19
C VAL A 42 8.38 20.31 -1.28
N SER A 43 9.46 19.60 -1.63
CA SER A 43 10.44 20.02 -2.64
C SER A 43 10.79 18.91 -3.62
N GLU A 44 11.07 19.26 -4.87
CA GLU A 44 11.46 18.31 -5.93
C GLU A 44 12.72 17.50 -5.56
N LYS A 45 13.71 18.14 -4.90
CA LYS A 45 14.91 17.45 -4.40
C LYS A 45 14.54 16.40 -3.35
N GLY A 46 13.67 16.75 -2.40
CA GLY A 46 13.19 15.79 -1.41
C GLY A 46 12.40 14.66 -2.05
N GLU A 47 11.74 14.90 -3.18
CA GLU A 47 10.93 13.89 -3.86
C GLU A 47 11.85 12.86 -4.49
N LEU A 48 12.93 13.33 -5.12
CA LEU A 48 14.00 12.48 -5.64
C LEU A 48 14.64 11.61 -4.54
N TYR A 49 14.97 12.21 -3.39
CA TYR A 49 15.51 11.44 -2.25
C TYR A 49 14.52 10.41 -1.71
N SER A 50 13.23 10.75 -1.63
CA SER A 50 12.19 9.81 -1.21
C SER A 50 12.00 8.66 -2.19
N ARG A 51 12.11 8.92 -3.50
CA ARG A 51 12.12 7.88 -4.54
C ARG A 51 13.34 6.97 -4.41
N ILE A 52 14.53 7.52 -4.16
CA ILE A 52 15.75 6.72 -3.90
C ILE A 52 15.57 5.85 -2.65
N ASP A 53 15.00 6.40 -1.59
CA ASP A 53 14.70 5.66 -0.38
C ASP A 53 13.61 4.59 -0.60
N ALA A 54 12.68 4.82 -1.52
CA ALA A 54 11.69 3.84 -1.93
C ALA A 54 12.31 2.68 -2.73
N LEU A 55 13.45 2.89 -3.39
CA LEU A 55 14.23 1.82 -4.04
C LEU A 55 15.03 0.96 -3.04
N ARG A 56 14.96 1.25 -1.73
CA ARG A 56 15.58 0.39 -0.73
C ARG A 56 14.71 -0.86 -0.55
N GLN A 57 15.34 -2.04 -0.60
CA GLN A 57 14.68 -3.33 -0.39
C GLN A 57 13.81 -3.37 0.89
N GLN A 58 14.26 -2.73 1.98
CA GLN A 58 13.48 -2.66 3.22
C GLN A 58 12.15 -1.93 3.03
N PHE A 59 12.12 -0.86 2.24
CA PHE A 59 10.90 -0.11 1.97
C PHE A 59 9.89 -0.95 1.20
N GLU A 60 10.34 -1.69 0.19
CA GLU A 60 9.48 -2.62 -0.56
C GLU A 60 8.91 -3.71 0.37
N VAL A 61 9.74 -4.30 1.24
CA VAL A 61 9.29 -5.30 2.23
C VAL A 61 8.26 -4.70 3.20
N ASP A 62 8.48 -3.48 3.68
CA ASP A 62 7.55 -2.81 4.59
C ASP A 62 6.20 -2.56 3.90
N VAL A 63 6.21 -2.08 2.65
CA VAL A 63 4.99 -1.86 1.86
C VAL A 63 4.26 -3.18 1.59
N MET A 64 4.96 -4.21 1.12
CA MET A 64 4.35 -5.53 0.90
C MET A 64 3.73 -6.10 2.18
N THR A 65 4.43 -5.98 3.31
CA THR A 65 3.94 -6.45 4.61
C THR A 65 2.69 -5.70 5.04
N ALA A 66 2.69 -4.37 4.90
CA ALA A 66 1.53 -3.53 5.24
C ALA A 66 0.33 -3.85 4.35
N VAL A 67 0.53 -3.98 3.03
CA VAL A 67 -0.53 -4.34 2.09
C VAL A 67 -1.08 -5.73 2.35
N THR A 68 -0.24 -6.73 2.60
CA THR A 68 -0.67 -8.11 2.91
C THR A 68 -1.54 -8.16 4.17
N LYS A 69 -1.13 -7.43 5.22
CA LYS A 69 -1.92 -7.32 6.46
C LYS A 69 -3.25 -6.60 6.21
N ALA A 70 -3.23 -5.48 5.49
CA ALA A 70 -4.43 -4.73 5.14
C ALA A 70 -5.42 -5.59 4.32
N ALA A 71 -4.94 -6.29 3.30
CA ALA A 71 -5.72 -7.21 2.48
C ALA A 71 -6.34 -8.33 3.32
N SER A 72 -5.61 -8.88 4.30
CA SER A 72 -6.16 -9.89 5.22
C SER A 72 -7.27 -9.33 6.12
N ILE A 73 -7.14 -8.10 6.60
CA ILE A 73 -8.17 -7.43 7.40
C ILE A 73 -9.45 -7.22 6.56
N VAL A 74 -9.31 -6.69 5.35
CA VAL A 74 -10.44 -6.45 4.45
C VAL A 74 -11.07 -7.75 3.96
N LYS A 75 -10.28 -8.80 3.70
CA LYS A 75 -10.80 -10.14 3.37
C LYS A 75 -11.71 -10.69 4.48
N ASN A 76 -11.33 -10.52 5.74
CA ASN A 76 -12.09 -11.04 6.87
C ASN A 76 -13.30 -10.18 7.26
N ASN A 77 -13.29 -8.88 6.94
CA ASN A 77 -14.38 -7.95 7.25
C ASN A 77 -14.63 -6.99 6.08
N PRO A 78 -15.14 -7.49 4.94
CA PRO A 78 -15.28 -6.66 3.76
C PRO A 78 -16.47 -5.71 3.92
N ARG A 79 -16.29 -4.43 3.55
CA ARG A 79 -17.32 -3.37 3.66
C ARG A 79 -17.90 -2.96 2.31
N HIS A 80 -17.66 -3.78 1.29
CA HIS A 80 -18.23 -3.62 -0.05
C HIS A 80 -19.77 -3.69 -0.02
N GLU A 81 -20.40 -2.59 -0.45
CA GLU A 81 -21.81 -2.48 -0.85
C GLU A 81 -21.81 -1.89 -2.25
#